data_AF-A0A956G1A7-F1
#
_entry.id   AF-A0A956G1A7-F1
#
_cell.length_a   1.000
_cell.length_b   1.000
_cell.length_c   1.000
_cell.angle_alpha   90.00
_cell.angle_beta   90.00
_cell.angle_gamma   90.00
#
_symmetry.space_group_name_H-M   'P 1'
#
loop_
_entity.id
_entity.type
_entity.pdbx_description
1 polymer ?
#
loop_
_entity_poly.entity_id
_entity_poly.type
_entity_poly.pdbx_seq_one_letter_code
_entity_poly.pdbx_strand_id
1 'polypeptide(L)' 'GLRADAVAPDKGIDVSGRRIRHARVFSEVAQGEPCWYRNSMGLVEIAVNCGRAADELGLAAGHPIHLID' A
#
# COMPACT_ATOMS: atom_id res chain seq x y z
N GLY A 1 10.60 -2.69 7.11
CA GLY A 1 9.34 -2.81 6.36
C GLY A 1 8.53 -3.95 6.92
N LEU A 2 7.21 -3.95 6.67
CA LEU A 2 6.29 -5.00 7.11
C LEU A 2 6.32 -6.20 6.15
N ARG A 3 6.32 -7.43 6.69
CA ARG A 3 6.24 -8.65 5.86
C ARG A 3 4.83 -8.78 5.28
N ALA A 4 4.74 -8.92 3.96
CA ALA A 4 3.44 -9.06 3.30
C ALA A 4 2.69 -10.32 3.76
N ASP A 5 3.42 -11.42 3.98
CA ASP A 5 2.84 -12.71 4.40
C ASP A 5 2.25 -12.67 5.83
N ALA A 6 2.51 -11.60 6.59
CA ALA A 6 1.90 -11.37 7.90
C ALA A 6 0.60 -10.55 7.84
N VAL A 7 0.19 -10.10 6.65
CA VAL A 7 -1.01 -9.28 6.42
C VAL A 7 -1.97 -10.04 5.52
N ALA A 8 -3.18 -10.29 6.01
CA ALA A 8 -4.19 -10.96 5.19
C ALA A 8 -4.65 -10.03 4.04
N PRO A 9 -4.88 -10.55 2.82
CA PRO A 9 -5.28 -9.74 1.65
C PRO A 9 -6.59 -8.97 1.79
N ASP A 10 -7.45 -9.32 2.75
CA ASP A 10 -8.69 -8.60 3.06
C ASP A 10 -8.45 -7.35 3.93
N LYS A 11 -7.28 -7.24 4.57
CA LYS A 11 -6.91 -6.07 5.38
C LYS A 11 -6.59 -4.86 4.54
N GLY A 12 -7.04 -3.71 5.03
CA GLY A 12 -6.55 -2.41 4.57
C GLY A 12 -5.30 -1.99 5.33
N ILE A 13 -4.59 -1.04 4.74
CA ILE A 13 -3.55 -0.27 5.42
C ILE A 13 -4.05 1.17 5.49
N ASP A 14 -4.19 1.71 6.70
CA ASP A 14 -4.37 3.14 6.88
C ASP A 14 -3.03 3.84 6.82
N VAL A 15 -2.96 4.88 5.99
CA VAL A 15 -1.87 5.85 6.01
C VAL A 15 -2.44 7.24 6.02
N SER A 16 -2.16 8.00 7.09
CA SER A 16 -2.66 9.36 7.28
C SER A 16 -4.20 9.47 7.12
N GLY A 17 -4.95 8.48 7.62
CA GLY A 17 -6.42 8.44 7.54
C GLY A 17 -6.98 7.98 6.19
N ARG A 18 -6.12 7.53 5.27
CA ARG A 18 -6.52 6.95 3.98
C ARG A 18 -6.37 5.43 4.02
N ARG A 19 -7.50 4.74 3.85
CA ARG A 19 -7.51 3.30 3.64
C ARG A 19 -6.99 2.94 2.25
N ILE A 20 -5.90 2.18 2.23
CA ILE A 20 -5.30 1.59 1.04
C ILE A 20 -5.67 0.11 1.00
N ARG A 21 -6.30 -0.34 -0.08
CA ARG A 21 -6.73 -1.74 -0.25
C ARG A 21 -5.62 -2.58 -0.85
N HIS A 22 -5.67 -3.89 -0.59
CA HIS A 22 -4.78 -4.85 -1.23
C HIS A 22 -5.09 -4.96 -2.72
N ALA A 23 -4.05 -5.09 -3.53
CA ALA A 23 -4.09 -5.57 -4.90
C ALA A 23 -2.97 -6.59 -5.09
N ARG A 24 -3.12 -7.55 -6.02
CA ARG A 24 -2.05 -8.52 -6.30
C ARG A 24 -0.89 -7.87 -7.05
N VAL A 25 -1.20 -6.91 -7.91
CA VAL A 25 -0.25 -6.04 -8.62
C VAL A 25 -0.83 -4.64 -8.73
N PHE A 26 0.03 -3.63 -8.85
CA PHE A 26 -0.40 -2.22 -8.91
C PHE A 26 -1.35 -1.90 -10.06
N SER A 27 -1.34 -2.67 -11.15
CA SER A 27 -2.19 -2.42 -12.33
C SER A 27 -3.62 -2.97 -12.20
N GLU A 28 -3.99 -3.62 -11.08
CA GLU A 28 -5.36 -4.08 -10.83
C GLU A 28 -6.30 -2.97 -10.33
N VAL A 29 -5.76 -1.81 -9.94
CA VAL A 29 -6.53 -0.63 -9.55
C VAL A 29 -6.51 0.43 -10.65
N ALA A 30 -7.43 1.39 -10.61
CA ALA A 30 -7.51 2.43 -11.63
C ALA A 30 -6.22 3.30 -11.65
N GLN A 31 -5.95 3.96 -12.78
CA GLN A 31 -4.86 4.93 -12.85
C GLN A 31 -5.02 6.00 -11.76
N GLY A 32 -3.96 6.28 -11.01
CA GLY A 32 -3.99 7.22 -9.87
C GLY A 32 -4.58 6.63 -8.59
N GLU A 33 -5.07 5.39 -8.61
CA GLU A 33 -5.60 4.74 -7.41
C GLU A 33 -4.46 4.09 -6.61
N PRO A 34 -4.41 4.29 -5.28
CA PRO A 34 -3.43 3.65 -4.44
C PRO A 34 -3.84 2.23 -4.04
N CYS A 35 -2.87 1.35 -3.96
CA CYS A 35 -3.01 0.00 -3.41
C CYS A 35 -1.77 -0.41 -2.62
N TRP A 36 -1.91 -1.42 -1.77
CA TRP A 36 -0.78 -2.13 -1.22
C TRP A 36 -0.67 -3.52 -1.85
N TYR A 37 0.55 -4.00 -2.05
CA TYR A 37 0.80 -5.34 -2.58
C TYR A 37 2.10 -5.93 -2.04
N ARG A 38 2.34 -7.22 -2.28
CA ARG A 38 3.60 -7.89 -1.99
C ARG A 38 4.62 -7.60 -3.07
N ASN A 39 5.70 -6.92 -2.73
CA ASN A 39 6.78 -6.67 -3.68
C ASN A 39 7.75 -7.85 -3.81
N SER A 40 8.75 -7.70 -4.69
CA SER A 40 9.76 -8.74 -4.98
C SER A 40 10.63 -9.12 -3.77
N MET A 41 10.67 -8.29 -2.72
CA MET A 41 11.38 -8.56 -1.47
C MET A 41 10.49 -9.24 -0.41
N GLY A 42 9.22 -9.51 -0.74
CA GLY A 42 8.24 -10.07 0.21
C GLY A 42 7.80 -9.09 1.29
N LEU A 43 7.88 -7.80 1.00
CA LEU A 43 7.42 -6.73 1.88
C LEU A 43 6.12 -6.15 1.36
N VAL A 44 5.36 -5.55 2.27
CA VAL A 44 4.27 -4.64 1.91
C VAL A 44 4.87 -3.43 1.21
N GLU A 45 4.38 -3.14 0.02
CA GLU A 45 4.66 -1.94 -0.73
C GLU A 45 3.36 -1.16 -0.96
N ILE A 46 3.42 0.16 -0.79
CA ILE A 46 2.31 1.08 -1.08
C ILE A 46 2.66 1.78 -2.38
N ALA A 47 1.80 1.61 -3.38
CA ALA A 47 1.98 2.17 -4.71
C ALA A 47 0.72 2.89 -5.17
N VAL A 48 0.89 3.74 -6.19
CA VAL A 48 -0.20 4.33 -6.96
C VAL A 48 -0.03 3.89 -8.40
N ASN A 49 -1.08 3.35 -9.02
CA ASN A 49 -1.00 2.92 -10.41
C ASN A 49 -0.67 4.12 -11.33
N CYS A 50 0.42 4.02 -12.09
CA CYS A 50 0.99 5.11 -12.90
C CYS A 50 1.27 6.40 -12.11
N GLY A 51 1.56 6.28 -10.82
CA GLY A 51 1.75 7.42 -9.92
C GLY A 51 2.93 7.22 -8.97
N ARG A 52 3.10 8.19 -8.07
CA ARG A 52 4.15 8.16 -7.04
C ARG A 52 3.49 8.28 -5.67
N ALA A 53 3.42 7.16 -4.94
CA ALA A 53 2.79 7.11 -3.63
C ALA A 53 3.39 8.12 -2.63
N ALA A 54 4.70 8.38 -2.68
CA ALA A 54 5.33 9.39 -1.83
C ALA A 54 4.73 10.79 -2.04
N ASP A 55 4.50 11.18 -3.29
CA ASP A 55 4.00 12.51 -3.64
C ASP A 55 2.48 12.60 -3.43
N GLU A 56 1.74 11.56 -3.84
CA GLU A 56 0.27 11.56 -3.83
C GLU A 56 -0.37 11.21 -2.48
N LEU A 57 0.38 10.51 -1.62
CA LEU A 57 -0.04 10.17 -0.26
C LEU A 57 0.77 10.95 0.80
N GLY A 58 1.76 11.76 0.40
CA GLY A 58 2.60 12.55 1.30
C GLY A 58 3.54 11.71 2.18
N LEU A 59 4.02 10.58 1.66
CA LEU A 59 4.78 9.60 2.44
C LEU A 59 6.28 9.84 2.40
N ALA A 60 6.92 9.43 3.49
CA ALA A 60 8.37 9.41 3.65
C ALA A 60 8.76 8.19 4.48
N ALA A 61 10.02 7.77 4.40
CA ALA A 61 10.53 6.72 5.25
C ALA A 61 10.31 7.09 6.74
N GLY A 62 9.79 6.14 7.52
CA GLY A 62 9.43 6.36 8.92
C GLY A 62 7.98 6.81 9.14
N HIS A 63 7.20 7.11 8.09
CA HIS A 63 5.77 7.33 8.26
C HIS A 63 5.08 6.10 8.89
N PRO A 64 4.25 6.30 9.93
CA PRO A 64 3.50 5.22 10.53
C PRO A 64 2.41 4.72 9.57
N ILE A 65 2.10 3.44 9.68
CA ILE A 65 0.97 2.80 9.02
C ILE A 65 0.19 2.01 10.06
N HIS A 66 -1.11 1.82 9.84
CA HIS A 66 -1.96 1.00 10.71
C HIS A 66 -2.66 -0.07 9.88
N LEU A 67 -2.62 -1.31 10.35
CA LEU A 67 -3.46 -2.37 9.77
C LEU A 67 -4.91 -2.14 10.22
N ILE A 68 -5.83 -2.22 9.28
CA ILE A 68 -7.27 -2.02 9.52
C ILE A 68 -8.08 -3.13 8.86
N ASP A 69 -9.23 -3.44 9.46
CA ASP A 69 -10.19 -4.45 8.99
C ASP A 69 -10.93 -3.99 7.75
#